data_AF-A0A1Q7YQL5-F1
#
_entry.id   AF-A0A1Q7YQL5-F1
#
_cell.length_a   1.000
_cell.length_b   1.000
_cell.length_c   1.000
_cell.angle_alpha   90.00
_cell.angle_beta   90.00
_cell.angle_gamma   90.00
#
_symmetry.space_group_name_H-M   'P 1'
#
loop_
_entity.id
_entity.type
_entity.pdbx_description
1 polymer ?
#
loop_
_entity_poly.entity_id
_entity_poly.type
_entity_poly.pdbx_seq_one_letter_code
_entity_poly.pdbx_strand_id
1 'polypeptide(L)'
;MSASTREKQAFLADGMLIVVAIALAKLVLHCVFNNRYGYFRDEFDYMACGDHLAWGYVDQPPLLPFLVKIGRLALGDSLRSIRFFPALASSVAVIQAAVLARELGGRQFALLLAAVTVAVAPQYLSNGSLLTTNCLEPLLWMGCVYFAILAIKRNDPCYWLWFGVLAGIGMEEKYSIAVLGFGIVVGLLLTEQRRVLANKWLWLGGVAAFLIFLPNLVWKLQHHWPFVQLMRNIKASGRDVALSPFQYFAQQMLLLHPFTAPIWIAGLIALLFSQRLKPYRMLGWCYLVAFAVFVVLKGKKLGCWASQQAAEKLEICVRACLPACRNCP
;
A
#
# COMPACT_ATOMS: atom_id res chain seq x y z
N MET A 1 -28.60 -26.06 -4.48
CA MET A 1 -27.45 -25.26 -3.99
C MET A 1 -27.56 -23.85 -4.54
N SER A 2 -27.52 -22.82 -3.69
CA SER A 2 -27.67 -21.43 -4.14
C SER A 2 -26.45 -20.95 -4.95
N ALA A 3 -26.63 -19.97 -5.84
CA ALA A 3 -25.54 -19.38 -6.62
C ALA A 3 -24.39 -18.85 -5.73
N SER A 4 -24.72 -18.34 -4.54
CA SER A 4 -23.75 -17.90 -3.52
C SER A 4 -22.86 -19.05 -3.02
N THR A 5 -23.41 -20.25 -2.89
CA THR A 5 -22.65 -21.44 -2.44
C THR A 5 -21.67 -21.92 -3.52
N ARG A 6 -22.04 -21.79 -4.80
CA ARG A 6 -21.18 -22.11 -5.94
C ARG A 6 -20.03 -21.10 -6.10
N GLU A 7 -20.29 -19.81 -5.93
CA GLU A 7 -19.24 -18.78 -5.94
C GLU A 7 -18.23 -18.96 -4.80
N LYS A 8 -18.71 -19.27 -3.58
CA LYS A 8 -17.82 -19.55 -2.44
C LYS A 8 -16.97 -20.80 -2.66
N GLN A 9 -17.53 -21.85 -3.27
CA GLN A 9 -16.76 -23.06 -3.61
C GLN A 9 -15.73 -22.81 -4.72
N ALA A 10 -16.08 -22.04 -5.76
CA ALA A 10 -15.13 -21.64 -6.80
C ALA A 10 -14.00 -20.75 -6.25
N PHE A 11 -14.34 -19.82 -5.33
CA PHE A 11 -13.37 -18.95 -4.66
C PHE A 11 -12.28 -19.75 -3.93
N LEU A 12 -12.66 -20.84 -3.25
CA LEU A 12 -11.76 -21.72 -2.50
C LEU A 12 -10.98 -22.69 -3.41
N ALA A 13 -11.56 -23.13 -4.54
CA ALA A 13 -10.96 -24.12 -5.43
C ALA A 13 -9.79 -23.57 -6.29
N ASP A 14 -9.80 -22.28 -6.64
CA ASP A 14 -8.81 -21.67 -7.57
C ASP A 14 -7.50 -21.20 -6.88
N GLY A 15 -6.92 -22.03 -6.02
CA GLY A 15 -5.63 -21.76 -5.36
C GLY A 15 -5.65 -20.72 -4.22
N MET A 16 -6.80 -20.09 -3.96
CA MET A 16 -6.94 -19.10 -2.88
C MET A 16 -6.76 -19.72 -1.50
N LEU A 17 -7.15 -20.98 -1.30
CA LEU A 17 -6.95 -21.69 -0.04
C LEU A 17 -5.45 -21.78 0.31
N ILE A 18 -4.60 -22.02 -0.69
CA ILE A 18 -3.14 -22.04 -0.52
C ILE A 18 -2.64 -20.63 -0.18
N VAL A 19 -3.15 -19.59 -0.85
CA VAL A 19 -2.81 -18.20 -0.52
C VAL A 19 -3.15 -17.85 0.92
N VAL A 20 -4.35 -18.23 1.38
CA VAL A 20 -4.78 -18.03 2.77
C VAL A 20 -3.88 -18.80 3.72
N ALA A 21 -3.49 -20.04 3.40
CA ALA A 21 -2.54 -20.80 4.20
C ALA A 21 -1.17 -20.10 4.30
N ILE A 22 -0.64 -19.54 3.20
CA ILE A 22 0.61 -18.75 3.20
C ILE A 22 0.46 -17.51 4.10
N ALA A 23 -0.64 -16.77 3.98
CA ALA A 23 -0.90 -15.59 4.78
C ALA A 23 -1.04 -15.92 6.28
N LEU A 24 -1.73 -17.01 6.62
CA LEU A 24 -1.85 -17.48 8.00
C LEU A 24 -0.50 -17.94 8.55
N ALA A 25 0.28 -18.69 7.78
CA ALA A 25 1.63 -19.09 8.17
C ALA A 25 2.51 -17.86 8.46
N LYS A 26 2.47 -16.84 7.58
CA LYS A 26 3.18 -15.57 7.78
C LYS A 26 2.74 -14.86 9.07
N LEU A 27 1.43 -14.79 9.33
CA LEU A 27 0.89 -14.18 10.55
C LEU A 27 1.38 -14.91 11.80
N VAL A 28 1.28 -16.25 11.81
CA VAL A 28 1.73 -17.08 12.94
C VAL A 28 3.22 -16.90 13.19
N LEU A 29 4.04 -16.91 12.13
CA LEU A 29 5.48 -16.68 12.24
C LEU A 29 5.78 -15.32 12.88
N HIS A 30 5.15 -14.23 12.42
CA HIS A 30 5.33 -12.92 13.05
C HIS A 30 4.88 -12.93 14.52
N CYS A 31 3.70 -13.46 14.85
CA CYS A 31 3.23 -13.51 16.23
C CYS A 31 4.18 -14.30 17.17
N VAL A 32 4.76 -15.39 16.68
CA VAL A 32 5.71 -16.22 17.44
C VAL A 32 7.05 -15.50 17.63
N PHE A 33 7.60 -14.90 16.57
CA PHE A 33 8.97 -14.38 16.53
C PHE A 33 9.12 -12.87 16.80
N ASN A 34 8.05 -12.08 16.79
CA ASN A 34 8.11 -10.62 16.98
C ASN A 34 8.64 -10.17 18.36
N ASN A 35 8.87 -11.09 19.31
CA ASN A 35 9.47 -10.78 20.61
C ASN A 35 11.01 -11.01 20.67
N ARG A 36 11.67 -11.33 19.55
CA ARG A 36 13.08 -11.77 19.54
C ARG A 36 14.13 -10.66 19.41
N TYR A 37 13.75 -9.49 18.90
CA TYR A 37 14.70 -8.42 18.53
C TYR A 37 14.61 -7.15 19.40
N GLY A 38 13.90 -7.23 20.54
CA GLY A 38 13.65 -6.07 21.40
C GLY A 38 12.84 -4.96 20.73
N TYR A 39 12.69 -3.83 21.43
CA TYR A 39 12.03 -2.64 20.90
C TYR A 39 12.92 -1.92 19.90
N PHE A 40 12.35 -1.54 18.77
CA PHE A 40 12.95 -0.65 17.81
C PHE A 40 12.74 0.80 18.25
N ARG A 41 13.72 1.67 17.97
CA ARG A 41 13.78 3.03 18.55
C ARG A 41 12.48 3.82 18.37
N ASP A 42 11.91 3.76 17.17
CA ASP A 42 10.74 4.58 16.81
C ASP A 42 9.45 4.01 17.45
N GLU A 43 9.45 2.77 17.96
CA GLU A 43 8.27 2.14 18.57
C GLU A 43 7.87 2.77 19.90
N PHE A 44 8.85 3.29 20.65
CA PHE A 44 8.57 4.02 21.90
C PHE A 44 7.80 5.30 21.63
N ASP A 45 8.07 5.98 20.52
CA ASP A 45 7.35 7.19 20.14
C ASP A 45 5.89 6.88 19.81
N TYR A 46 5.63 5.83 19.01
CA TYR A 46 4.27 5.41 18.70
C TYR A 46 3.49 4.94 19.93
N MET A 47 4.16 4.31 20.91
CA MET A 47 3.55 3.95 22.19
C MET A 47 3.19 5.17 23.02
N ALA A 48 4.09 6.15 23.14
CA ALA A 48 3.85 7.39 23.86
C ALA A 48 2.71 8.21 23.22
N CYS A 49 2.68 8.27 21.88
CA CYS A 49 1.58 8.84 21.11
C CYS A 49 0.27 8.07 21.34
N GLY A 50 0.32 6.74 21.44
CA GLY A 50 -0.85 5.91 21.75
C GLY A 50 -1.44 6.17 23.14
N ASP A 51 -0.61 6.59 24.10
CA ASP A 51 -1.06 7.03 25.42
C ASP A 51 -1.63 8.46 25.43
N HIS A 52 -1.28 9.27 24.43
CA HIS A 52 -1.74 10.64 24.25
C HIS A 52 -2.39 10.80 22.86
N LEU A 53 -3.55 10.17 22.67
CA LEU A 53 -4.26 10.18 21.40
C LEU A 53 -4.61 11.62 21.00
N ALA A 54 -4.13 12.01 19.82
CA ALA A 54 -4.40 13.29 19.18
C ALA A 54 -4.73 13.05 17.70
N TRP A 55 -5.29 14.06 17.05
CA TRP A 55 -5.61 13.99 15.62
C TRP A 55 -4.38 14.16 14.71
N GLY A 56 -3.20 14.40 15.26
CA GLY A 56 -1.95 14.40 14.52
C GLY A 56 -0.74 14.49 15.44
N TYR A 57 0.44 14.21 14.88
CA TYR A 57 1.72 14.29 15.57
C TYR A 57 2.77 14.97 14.68
N VAL A 58 3.97 15.17 15.21
CA VAL A 58 5.05 15.91 14.52
C VAL A 58 5.54 15.15 13.28
N ASP A 59 5.65 13.84 13.37
CA ASP A 59 6.26 12.94 12.39
C ASP A 59 5.27 11.96 11.75
N GLN A 60 4.12 11.70 12.38
CA GLN A 60 3.07 10.82 11.84
C GLN A 60 1.63 11.34 11.95
N PRO A 61 0.76 10.85 11.06
CA PRO A 61 -0.69 10.80 11.25
C PRO A 61 -1.14 9.92 12.44
N PRO A 62 -2.42 10.01 12.86
CA PRO A 62 -2.92 9.42 14.10
C PRO A 62 -3.31 7.94 14.03
N LEU A 63 -3.48 7.35 12.84
CA LEU A 63 -3.99 5.97 12.72
C LEU A 63 -3.06 4.96 13.39
N LEU A 64 -1.75 5.13 13.24
CA LEU A 64 -0.78 4.19 13.81
C LEU A 64 -0.79 4.22 15.36
N PRO A 65 -0.62 5.38 16.04
CA PRO A 65 -0.78 5.48 17.49
C PRO A 65 -2.13 4.97 18.01
N PHE A 66 -3.22 5.24 17.28
CA PHE A 66 -4.54 4.73 17.62
C PHE A 66 -4.60 3.19 17.63
N LEU A 67 -4.05 2.55 16.61
CA LEU A 67 -3.98 1.09 16.54
C LEU A 67 -3.05 0.50 17.60
N VAL A 68 -1.95 1.19 17.94
CA VAL A 68 -1.08 0.79 19.06
C VAL A 68 -1.87 0.78 20.37
N LYS A 69 -2.66 1.82 20.63
CA LYS A 69 -3.51 1.89 21.84
C LYS A 69 -4.53 0.76 21.87
N ILE A 70 -5.22 0.50 20.76
CA ILE A 70 -6.16 -0.64 20.66
C ILE A 70 -5.45 -1.97 20.92
N GLY A 71 -4.27 -2.17 20.33
CA GLY A 71 -3.49 -3.40 20.49
C GLY A 71 -3.14 -3.63 21.96
N ARG A 72 -2.60 -2.60 22.62
CA ARG A 72 -2.23 -2.62 24.04
C ARG A 72 -3.42 -2.89 24.96
N LEU A 73 -4.59 -2.31 24.66
CA LEU A 73 -5.81 -2.55 25.42
C LEU A 73 -6.34 -3.99 25.24
N ALA A 74 -6.26 -4.55 24.03
CA ALA A 74 -6.82 -5.86 23.72
C ALA A 74 -5.89 -7.04 24.06
N LEU A 75 -4.59 -6.86 23.89
CA LEU A 75 -3.57 -7.92 24.00
C LEU A 75 -2.57 -7.69 25.13
N GLY A 76 -2.74 -6.61 25.90
CA GLY A 76 -1.85 -6.20 26.99
C GLY A 76 -0.60 -5.44 26.52
N ASP A 77 0.20 -4.99 27.49
CA ASP A 77 1.46 -4.27 27.24
C ASP A 77 2.59 -5.24 26.94
N SER A 78 2.81 -5.51 25.65
CA SER A 78 3.91 -6.35 25.19
C SER A 78 4.37 -5.97 23.79
N LEU A 79 5.59 -6.38 23.45
CA LEU A 79 6.15 -6.17 22.11
C LEU A 79 5.32 -6.88 21.02
N ARG A 80 4.73 -8.04 21.35
CA ARG A 80 3.83 -8.77 20.44
C ARG A 80 2.54 -8.00 20.18
N SER A 81 2.00 -7.35 21.22
CA SER A 81 0.77 -6.58 21.15
C SER A 81 0.90 -5.40 20.19
N ILE A 82 1.96 -4.59 20.34
CA ILE A 82 2.17 -3.42 19.48
C ILE A 82 2.51 -3.81 18.02
N ARG A 83 3.08 -5.00 17.81
CA ARG A 83 3.42 -5.53 16.47
C ARG A 83 2.34 -6.40 15.84
N PHE A 84 1.21 -6.61 16.52
CA PHE A 84 0.12 -7.45 16.00
C PHE A 84 -0.52 -6.87 14.74
N PHE A 85 -0.88 -5.58 14.74
CA PHE A 85 -1.46 -4.92 13.57
C PHE A 85 -0.49 -4.85 12.37
N PRO A 86 0.81 -4.51 12.55
CA PRO A 86 1.81 -4.65 11.50
C PRO A 86 1.87 -6.07 10.90
N ALA A 87 1.92 -7.11 11.75
CA ALA A 87 1.95 -8.50 11.34
C ALA A 87 0.68 -8.89 10.55
N LEU A 88 -0.49 -8.48 11.05
CA LEU A 88 -1.78 -8.72 10.41
C LEU A 88 -1.85 -8.03 9.05
N ALA A 89 -1.49 -6.76 8.95
CA ALA A 89 -1.53 -6.01 7.70
C ALA A 89 -0.58 -6.60 6.64
N SER A 90 0.64 -6.96 7.06
CA SER A 90 1.61 -7.61 6.17
C SER A 90 1.13 -8.99 5.68
N SER A 91 0.36 -9.72 6.49
CA SER A 91 -0.24 -11.00 6.09
C SER A 91 -1.47 -10.82 5.20
N VAL A 92 -2.34 -9.85 5.48
CA VAL A 92 -3.49 -9.54 4.62
C VAL A 92 -3.02 -9.01 3.25
N ALA A 93 -1.90 -8.30 3.20
CA ALA A 93 -1.28 -7.86 1.94
C ALA A 93 -0.99 -9.02 0.97
N VAL A 94 -0.64 -10.22 1.48
CA VAL A 94 -0.45 -11.44 0.67
C VAL A 94 -1.75 -11.85 -0.03
N ILE A 95 -2.85 -11.83 0.72
CA ILE A 95 -4.19 -12.17 0.20
C ILE A 95 -4.61 -11.13 -0.83
N GLN A 96 -4.43 -9.85 -0.53
CA GLN A 96 -4.82 -8.74 -1.39
C GLN A 96 -4.06 -8.75 -2.72
N ALA A 97 -2.77 -9.08 -2.71
CA ALA A 97 -1.98 -9.25 -3.93
C ALA A 97 -2.54 -10.35 -4.85
N ALA A 98 -2.94 -11.49 -4.27
CA ALA A 98 -3.58 -12.57 -5.02
C ALA A 98 -4.97 -12.18 -5.55
N VAL A 99 -5.77 -11.42 -4.77
CA VAL A 99 -7.06 -10.89 -5.22
C VAL A 99 -6.87 -9.94 -6.40
N LEU A 100 -5.89 -9.03 -6.36
CA LEU A 100 -5.56 -8.16 -7.48
C LEU A 100 -5.14 -8.96 -8.72
N ALA A 101 -4.33 -10.01 -8.55
CA ALA A 101 -3.98 -10.93 -9.63
C ALA A 101 -5.19 -11.59 -10.26
N ARG A 102 -6.14 -12.04 -9.43
CA ARG A 102 -7.41 -12.61 -9.90
C ARG A 102 -8.24 -11.58 -10.66
N GLU A 103 -8.35 -10.35 -10.16
CA GLU A 103 -9.14 -9.31 -10.81
C GLU A 103 -8.61 -8.94 -12.20
N LEU A 104 -7.29 -9.01 -12.38
CA LEU A 104 -6.61 -8.79 -13.66
C LEU A 104 -6.60 -10.03 -14.59
N GLY A 105 -7.30 -11.11 -14.19
CA GLY A 105 -7.50 -12.31 -14.99
C GLY A 105 -6.42 -13.38 -14.82
N GLY A 106 -5.62 -13.31 -13.76
CA GLY A 106 -4.67 -14.33 -13.35
C GLY A 106 -5.37 -15.59 -12.83
N ARG A 107 -4.78 -16.75 -13.14
CA ARG A 107 -5.22 -18.07 -12.64
C ARG A 107 -4.36 -18.52 -11.44
N GLN A 108 -4.53 -19.75 -10.97
CA GLN A 108 -3.83 -20.29 -9.79
C GLN A 108 -2.34 -19.95 -9.73
N PHE A 109 -1.58 -20.15 -10.82
CA PHE A 109 -0.16 -19.80 -10.85
C PHE A 109 0.11 -18.31 -10.56
N ALA A 110 -0.71 -17.40 -11.08
CA ALA A 110 -0.59 -15.96 -10.81
C ALA A 110 -0.89 -15.60 -9.36
N LEU A 111 -1.91 -16.22 -8.79
CA LEU A 111 -2.28 -15.99 -7.40
C LEU A 111 -1.14 -16.44 -6.48
N LEU A 112 -0.60 -17.64 -6.70
CA LEU A 112 0.51 -18.18 -5.92
C LEU A 112 1.79 -17.35 -6.11
N LEU A 113 2.10 -16.94 -7.34
CA LEU A 113 3.27 -16.11 -7.63
C LEU A 113 3.16 -14.74 -6.94
N ALA A 114 1.99 -14.08 -7.02
CA ALA A 114 1.74 -12.83 -6.32
C ALA A 114 1.85 -13.00 -4.80
N ALA A 115 1.25 -14.05 -4.24
CA ALA A 115 1.29 -14.34 -2.81
C ALA A 115 2.72 -14.59 -2.31
N VAL A 116 3.48 -15.48 -2.97
CA VAL A 116 4.86 -15.81 -2.58
C VAL A 116 5.76 -14.58 -2.69
N THR A 117 5.70 -13.83 -3.79
CA THR A 117 6.56 -12.66 -3.99
C THR A 117 6.29 -11.55 -2.96
N VAL A 118 5.06 -11.40 -2.47
CA VAL A 118 4.74 -10.47 -1.37
C VAL A 118 5.10 -11.06 0.00
N ALA A 119 4.95 -12.37 0.19
CA ALA A 119 5.30 -13.03 1.44
C ALA A 119 6.81 -12.96 1.74
N VAL A 120 7.66 -13.10 0.73
CA VAL A 120 9.13 -13.18 0.89
C VAL A 120 9.87 -11.85 0.68
N ALA A 121 9.18 -10.78 0.26
CA ALA A 121 9.83 -9.50 0.03
C ALA A 121 10.39 -8.94 1.36
N PRO A 122 11.69 -8.60 1.43
CA PRO A 122 12.33 -8.10 2.65
C PRO A 122 11.59 -6.93 3.28
N GLN A 123 11.11 -5.99 2.46
CA GLN A 123 10.35 -4.84 2.96
C GLN A 123 9.04 -5.25 3.66
N TYR A 124 8.28 -6.19 3.10
CA TYR A 124 7.03 -6.63 3.72
C TYR A 124 7.27 -7.50 4.96
N LEU A 125 8.35 -8.26 4.99
CA LEU A 125 8.79 -8.96 6.20
C LEU A 125 9.22 -7.99 7.30
N SER A 126 9.91 -6.90 6.94
CA SER A 126 10.27 -5.81 7.86
C SER A 126 9.02 -5.13 8.41
N ASN A 127 8.07 -4.77 7.54
CA ASN A 127 6.80 -4.14 7.92
C ASN A 127 5.92 -5.01 8.83
N GLY A 128 6.07 -6.34 8.80
CA GLY A 128 5.37 -7.25 9.71
C GLY A 128 6.12 -7.50 11.04
N SER A 129 7.42 -7.25 11.05
CA SER A 129 8.31 -7.50 12.20
C SER A 129 8.57 -6.27 13.06
N LEU A 130 8.38 -5.07 12.52
CA LEU A 130 8.62 -3.79 13.18
C LEU A 130 7.38 -2.90 13.09
N LEU A 131 7.07 -2.23 14.19
CA LEU A 131 6.08 -1.16 14.17
C LEU A 131 6.73 0.11 13.61
N THR A 132 6.38 0.44 12.36
CA THR A 132 6.81 1.65 11.66
C THR A 132 5.60 2.29 10.98
N THR A 133 5.71 3.57 10.60
CA THR A 133 4.70 4.34 9.82
C THR A 133 4.41 3.81 8.41
N ASN A 134 4.91 2.62 8.08
CA ASN A 134 4.84 2.01 6.76
C ASN A 134 4.08 0.69 6.79
N CYS A 135 3.64 0.23 7.96
CA CYS A 135 3.18 -1.14 8.13
C CYS A 135 1.81 -1.39 7.47
N LEU A 136 0.93 -0.38 7.43
CA LEU A 136 -0.39 -0.48 6.80
C LEU A 136 -0.40 0.04 5.37
N GLU A 137 0.56 0.89 5.04
CA GLU A 137 0.60 1.58 3.77
C GLU A 137 0.47 0.66 2.53
N PRO A 138 1.14 -0.51 2.42
CA PRO A 138 0.94 -1.39 1.27
C PRO A 138 -0.49 -1.91 1.14
N LEU A 139 -1.14 -2.21 2.27
CA LEU A 139 -2.53 -2.68 2.34
C LEU A 139 -3.50 -1.58 1.87
N LEU A 140 -3.26 -0.33 2.29
CA LEU A 140 -4.10 0.83 1.94
C LEU A 140 -3.93 1.20 0.46
N TRP A 141 -2.70 1.22 -0.05
CA TRP A 141 -2.43 1.46 -1.47
C TRP A 141 -3.05 0.41 -2.38
N MET A 142 -2.82 -0.87 -2.08
CA MET A 142 -3.40 -1.97 -2.86
C MET A 142 -4.92 -1.97 -2.78
N GLY A 143 -5.51 -1.58 -1.65
CA GLY A 143 -6.96 -1.49 -1.53
C GLY A 143 -7.54 -0.35 -2.35
N CYS A 144 -6.84 0.79 -2.42
CA CYS A 144 -7.22 1.88 -3.31
C CYS A 144 -7.15 1.41 -4.77
N VAL A 145 -6.06 0.76 -5.17
CA VAL A 145 -5.95 0.21 -6.54
C VAL A 145 -7.01 -0.87 -6.80
N TYR A 146 -7.35 -1.70 -5.81
CA TYR A 146 -8.41 -2.69 -5.93
C TYR A 146 -9.75 -2.04 -6.27
N PHE A 147 -10.17 -1.01 -5.53
CA PHE A 147 -11.40 -0.28 -5.83
C PHE A 147 -11.35 0.44 -7.18
N ALA A 148 -10.21 0.99 -7.58
CA ALA A 148 -10.03 1.58 -8.90
C ALA A 148 -10.18 0.53 -10.03
N ILE A 149 -9.65 -0.68 -9.84
CA ILE A 149 -9.83 -1.81 -10.75
C ILE A 149 -11.30 -2.22 -10.81
N LEU A 150 -11.97 -2.36 -9.66
CA LEU A 150 -13.39 -2.73 -9.61
C LEU A 150 -14.26 -1.69 -10.31
N ALA A 151 -14.00 -0.40 -10.11
CA ALA A 151 -14.74 0.69 -10.75
C ALA A 151 -14.71 0.59 -12.27
N ILE A 152 -13.54 0.29 -12.84
CA ILE A 152 -13.35 0.14 -14.28
C ILE A 152 -13.91 -1.19 -14.78
N LYS A 153 -13.55 -2.29 -14.13
CA LYS A 153 -13.89 -3.66 -14.56
C LYS A 153 -15.39 -3.91 -14.53
N ARG A 154 -16.06 -3.45 -13.46
CA ARG A 154 -17.50 -3.62 -13.26
C ARG A 154 -18.33 -2.48 -13.83
N ASN A 155 -17.67 -1.43 -14.33
CA ASN A 155 -18.31 -0.19 -14.80
C ASN A 155 -19.29 0.40 -13.75
N ASP A 156 -18.93 0.27 -12.47
CA ASP A 156 -19.70 0.78 -11.34
C ASP A 156 -18.92 1.93 -10.66
N PRO A 157 -19.33 3.18 -10.88
CA PRO A 157 -18.64 4.34 -10.32
C PRO A 157 -18.66 4.42 -8.79
N CYS A 158 -19.56 3.71 -8.10
CA CYS A 158 -19.64 3.72 -6.63
C CYS A 158 -18.33 3.27 -5.97
N TYR A 159 -17.55 2.43 -6.64
CA TYR A 159 -16.23 2.02 -6.15
C TYR A 159 -15.23 3.19 -6.02
N TRP A 160 -15.43 4.32 -6.72
CA TRP A 160 -14.61 5.51 -6.49
C TRP A 160 -14.90 6.19 -5.15
N LEU A 161 -16.11 6.05 -4.60
CA LEU A 161 -16.39 6.48 -3.24
C LEU A 161 -15.59 5.64 -2.23
N TRP A 162 -15.58 4.31 -2.40
CA TRP A 162 -14.79 3.41 -1.57
C TRP A 162 -13.28 3.61 -1.71
N PHE A 163 -12.81 3.93 -2.92
CA PHE A 163 -11.44 4.43 -3.14
C PHE A 163 -11.17 5.65 -2.25
N GLY A 164 -12.07 6.64 -2.27
CA GLY A 164 -11.96 7.85 -1.47
C GLY A 164 -11.94 7.60 0.03
N VAL A 165 -12.86 6.76 0.53
CA VAL A 165 -12.91 6.37 1.94
C VAL A 165 -11.58 5.75 2.37
N LEU A 166 -11.07 4.79 1.59
CA LEU A 166 -9.83 4.11 1.92
C LEU A 166 -8.61 5.03 1.76
N ALA A 167 -8.62 5.94 0.79
CA ALA A 167 -7.60 6.97 0.63
C ALA A 167 -7.59 7.95 1.82
N GLY A 168 -8.76 8.32 2.36
CA GLY A 168 -8.87 9.12 3.58
C GLY A 168 -8.25 8.42 4.79
N ILE A 169 -8.58 7.15 5.01
CA ILE A 169 -7.95 6.32 6.05
C ILE A 169 -6.44 6.20 5.80
N GLY A 170 -6.05 6.07 4.53
CA GLY A 170 -4.67 6.11 4.06
C GLY A 170 -3.93 7.37 4.48
N MET A 171 -4.55 8.54 4.30
CA MET A 171 -3.98 9.83 4.68
C MET A 171 -3.83 9.99 6.20
N GLU A 172 -4.68 9.30 6.96
CA GLU A 172 -4.58 9.19 8.42
C GLU A 172 -3.51 8.19 8.88
N GLU A 173 -2.88 7.43 7.98
CA GLU A 173 -1.68 6.64 8.24
C GLU A 173 -0.42 7.32 7.69
N LYS A 174 -0.46 7.73 6.42
CA LYS A 174 0.66 8.33 5.72
C LYS A 174 0.24 9.17 4.51
N TYR A 175 0.82 10.36 4.43
CA TYR A 175 0.50 11.34 3.39
C TYR A 175 0.90 10.94 1.96
N SER A 176 1.67 9.86 1.79
CA SER A 176 2.04 9.32 0.49
C SER A 176 0.83 8.87 -0.33
N ILE A 177 -0.31 8.58 0.31
CA ILE A 177 -1.57 8.27 -0.37
C ILE A 177 -2.03 9.42 -1.28
N ALA A 178 -1.67 10.67 -0.97
CA ALA A 178 -1.91 11.79 -1.87
C ALA A 178 -1.15 11.63 -3.21
N VAL A 179 0.05 11.04 -3.18
CA VAL A 179 0.83 10.74 -4.40
C VAL A 179 0.15 9.65 -5.22
N LEU A 180 -0.44 8.63 -4.57
CA LEU A 180 -1.27 7.64 -5.25
C LEU A 180 -2.48 8.30 -5.91
N GLY A 181 -3.23 9.14 -5.17
CA GLY A 181 -4.38 9.86 -5.70
C GLY A 181 -4.01 10.73 -6.91
N PHE A 182 -2.90 11.47 -6.81
CA PHE A 182 -2.37 12.26 -7.94
C PHE A 182 -1.98 11.37 -9.13
N GLY A 183 -1.27 10.27 -8.90
CA GLY A 183 -0.90 9.30 -9.93
C GLY A 183 -2.11 8.70 -10.64
N ILE A 184 -3.18 8.38 -9.91
CA ILE A 184 -4.44 7.88 -10.47
C ILE A 184 -5.10 8.96 -11.34
N VAL A 185 -5.21 10.20 -10.86
CA VAL A 185 -5.81 11.31 -11.65
C VAL A 185 -5.02 11.55 -12.94
N VAL A 186 -3.69 11.61 -12.87
CA VAL A 186 -2.84 11.76 -14.06
C VAL A 186 -2.98 10.53 -14.98
N GLY A 187 -2.98 9.32 -14.44
CA GLY A 187 -3.19 8.10 -15.22
C GLY A 187 -4.55 8.03 -15.91
N LEU A 188 -5.61 8.52 -15.26
CA LEU A 188 -6.94 8.66 -15.87
C LEU A 188 -6.92 9.67 -17.02
N LEU A 189 -6.28 10.82 -16.84
CA LEU A 189 -6.14 11.84 -17.89
C LEU A 189 -5.39 11.34 -19.13
N LEU A 190 -4.33 10.56 -18.92
CA LEU A 190 -3.47 10.01 -19.98
C LEU A 190 -4.07 8.78 -20.70
N THR A 191 -5.28 8.34 -20.31
CA THR A 191 -5.91 7.14 -20.89
C THR A 191 -7.35 7.40 -21.34
N GLU A 192 -7.96 6.39 -21.97
CA GLU A 192 -9.37 6.43 -22.38
C GLU A 192 -10.33 6.54 -21.18
N GLN A 193 -9.84 6.29 -19.96
CA GLN A 193 -10.61 6.39 -18.72
C GLN A 193 -10.81 7.81 -18.21
N ARG A 194 -10.33 8.85 -18.92
CA ARG A 194 -10.57 10.27 -18.57
C ARG A 194 -12.05 10.62 -18.38
N ARG A 195 -12.97 9.86 -19.00
CA ARG A 195 -14.43 9.97 -18.79
C ARG A 195 -14.86 9.83 -17.33
N VAL A 196 -14.07 9.13 -16.52
CA VAL A 196 -14.32 8.96 -15.07
C VAL A 196 -14.26 10.31 -14.34
N LEU A 197 -13.47 11.28 -14.82
CA LEU A 197 -13.35 12.61 -14.21
C LEU A 197 -14.64 13.43 -14.36
N ALA A 198 -15.48 13.12 -15.35
CA ALA A 198 -16.81 13.71 -15.51
C ALA A 198 -17.85 13.09 -14.56
N ASN A 199 -17.50 11.99 -13.87
CA ASN A 199 -18.42 11.29 -12.99
C ASN A 199 -18.38 11.84 -11.57
N LYS A 200 -19.55 12.20 -11.02
CA LYS A 200 -19.71 12.71 -9.66
C LYS A 200 -19.13 11.79 -8.58
N TRP A 201 -19.13 10.48 -8.79
CA TRP A 201 -18.67 9.52 -7.78
C TRP A 201 -17.16 9.61 -7.50
N LEU A 202 -16.36 10.01 -8.48
CA LEU A 202 -14.93 10.28 -8.27
C LEU A 202 -14.75 11.47 -7.31
N TRP A 203 -15.52 12.54 -7.53
CA TRP A 203 -15.48 13.73 -6.69
C TRP A 203 -16.06 13.48 -5.30
N LEU A 204 -17.13 12.69 -5.18
CA LEU A 204 -17.66 12.23 -3.88
C LEU A 204 -16.61 11.40 -3.13
N GLY A 205 -15.83 10.56 -3.83
CA GLY A 205 -14.66 9.90 -3.26
C GLY A 205 -13.61 10.89 -2.76
N GLY A 206 -13.27 11.91 -3.55
CA GLY A 206 -12.35 12.97 -3.13
C GLY A 206 -12.84 13.74 -1.90
N VAL A 207 -14.13 14.07 -1.83
CA VAL A 207 -14.76 14.70 -0.68
C VAL A 207 -14.72 13.77 0.54
N ALA A 208 -15.05 12.49 0.38
CA ALA A 208 -14.97 11.52 1.47
C ALA A 208 -13.54 11.38 2.01
N ALA A 209 -12.54 11.30 1.13
CA ALA A 209 -11.13 11.27 1.52
C ALA A 209 -10.75 12.53 2.31
N PHE A 210 -11.17 13.70 1.83
CA PHE A 210 -10.92 14.98 2.49
C PHE A 210 -11.58 15.07 3.87
N LEU A 211 -12.85 14.66 3.99
CA LEU A 211 -13.58 14.69 5.26
C LEU A 211 -12.98 13.76 6.31
N ILE A 212 -12.51 12.57 5.90
CA ILE A 212 -11.82 11.64 6.81
C ILE A 212 -10.47 12.21 7.26
N PHE A 213 -9.74 12.86 6.36
CA PHE A 213 -8.45 13.50 6.64
C PHE A 213 -8.55 14.85 7.36
N LEU A 214 -9.73 15.47 7.35
CA LEU A 214 -9.98 16.81 7.88
C LEU A 214 -9.54 16.99 9.34
N PRO A 215 -9.83 16.09 10.31
CA PRO A 215 -9.39 16.28 11.68
C PRO A 215 -7.87 16.40 11.80
N ASN A 216 -7.11 15.57 11.07
CA ASN A 216 -5.65 15.68 11.03
C ASN A 216 -5.16 16.97 10.40
N LEU A 217 -5.81 17.42 9.33
CA LEU A 217 -5.50 18.70 8.69
C LEU A 217 -5.73 19.89 9.65
N VAL A 218 -6.87 19.91 10.34
CA VAL A 218 -7.20 20.95 11.33
C VAL A 218 -6.18 20.96 12.47
N TRP A 219 -5.82 19.79 12.99
CA TRP A 219 -4.79 19.68 14.03
C TRP A 219 -3.46 20.27 13.57
N LYS A 220 -3.01 19.94 12.35
CA LYS A 220 -1.76 20.49 11.78
C LYS A 220 -1.80 22.00 11.62
N LEU A 221 -2.93 22.56 11.20
CA LEU A 221 -3.13 24.00 11.06
C LEU A 221 -3.02 24.71 12.41
N GLN A 222 -3.64 24.15 13.46
CA GLN A 222 -3.60 24.70 14.82
C GLN A 222 -2.18 24.64 15.43
N HIS A 223 -1.37 23.66 15.06
CA HIS A 223 -0.02 23.45 15.59
C HIS A 223 1.09 24.00 14.68
N HIS A 224 0.76 24.92 13.77
CA HIS A 224 1.72 25.60 12.88
C HIS A 224 2.56 24.66 11.99
N TRP A 225 1.96 23.59 11.47
CA TRP A 225 2.60 22.65 10.53
C TRP A 225 3.90 22.00 11.06
N PRO A 226 3.83 21.26 12.18
CA PRO A 226 5.02 20.70 12.84
C PRO A 226 5.81 19.75 11.92
N PHE A 227 5.13 18.99 11.07
CA PHE A 227 5.75 18.12 10.08
C PHE A 227 6.62 18.89 9.07
N VAL A 228 6.19 20.07 8.63
CA VAL A 228 6.96 20.90 7.69
C VAL A 228 8.22 21.41 8.37
N GLN A 229 8.12 21.82 9.64
CA GLN A 229 9.28 22.23 10.44
C GLN A 229 10.26 21.07 10.64
N LEU A 230 9.77 19.87 10.96
CA LEU A 230 10.58 18.65 11.05
C LEU A 230 11.33 18.39 9.73
N MET A 231 10.64 18.43 8.59
CA MET A 231 11.27 18.21 7.28
C MET A 231 12.33 19.27 6.97
N ARG A 232 12.10 20.55 7.33
CA ARG A 232 13.10 21.62 7.20
C ARG A 232 14.33 21.35 8.07
N ASN A 233 14.13 20.93 9.31
CA ASN A 233 15.21 20.63 10.26
C ASN A 233 16.04 19.42 9.83
N ILE A 234 15.38 18.35 9.34
CA ILE A 234 16.06 17.18 8.77
C ILE A 234 16.92 17.60 7.59
N LYS A 235 16.36 18.40 6.67
CA LYS A 235 17.07 18.93 5.50
C LYS A 235 18.27 19.79 5.90
N ALA A 236 18.12 20.64 6.92
CA ALA A 236 19.20 21.49 7.43
C ALA A 236 20.31 20.67 8.12
N SER A 237 19.96 19.53 8.74
CA SER A 237 20.93 18.69 9.46
C SER A 237 21.92 17.94 8.55
N GLY A 238 21.77 18.02 7.22
CA GLY A 238 22.69 17.37 6.26
C GLY A 238 22.66 15.83 6.29
N ARG A 239 21.80 15.21 7.12
CA ARG A 239 21.63 13.74 7.20
C ARG A 239 20.95 13.12 5.96
N ASP A 240 20.48 13.97 5.06
CA ASP A 240 19.82 13.61 3.82
C ASP A 240 20.81 13.26 2.72
N VAL A 241 20.96 11.96 2.43
CA VAL A 241 21.67 11.51 1.22
C VAL A 241 20.73 11.63 0.03
N ALA A 242 21.11 12.44 -0.95
CA ALA A 242 20.43 12.52 -2.23
C ALA A 242 20.81 11.30 -3.08
N LEU A 243 19.80 10.54 -3.51
CA LEU A 243 19.98 9.40 -4.40
C LEU A 243 19.75 9.85 -5.84
N SER A 244 20.57 9.36 -6.77
CA SER A 244 20.27 9.49 -8.19
C SER A 244 19.03 8.64 -8.55
N PRO A 245 18.33 8.94 -9.65
CA PRO A 245 17.18 8.13 -10.09
C PRO A 245 17.52 6.64 -10.23
N PHE A 246 18.72 6.33 -10.72
CA PHE A 246 19.22 4.96 -10.84
C PHE A 246 19.48 4.31 -9.48
N GLN A 247 20.10 5.02 -8.53
CA GLN A 247 20.32 4.51 -7.17
C GLN A 247 19.00 4.26 -6.45
N TYR A 248 18.03 5.16 -6.64
CA TYR A 248 16.67 4.99 -6.12
C TYR A 248 16.04 3.72 -6.68
N PHE A 249 16.04 3.55 -8.00
CA PHE A 249 15.53 2.33 -8.66
C PHE A 249 16.23 1.05 -8.18
N ALA A 250 17.57 1.07 -8.05
CA ALA A 250 18.34 -0.07 -7.56
C ALA A 250 17.96 -0.43 -6.11
N GLN A 251 17.66 0.57 -5.26
CA GLN A 251 17.20 0.31 -3.90
C GLN A 251 15.80 -0.30 -3.86
N GLN A 252 14.89 0.07 -4.77
CA GLN A 252 13.58 -0.60 -4.90
C GLN A 252 13.74 -2.09 -5.17
N MET A 253 14.65 -2.45 -6.08
CA MET A 253 14.97 -3.85 -6.38
C MET A 253 15.50 -4.59 -5.16
N LEU A 254 16.34 -3.95 -4.34
CA LEU A 254 16.90 -4.55 -3.12
C LEU A 254 15.83 -4.75 -2.04
N LEU A 255 14.97 -3.75 -1.81
CA LEU A 255 13.91 -3.78 -0.79
C LEU A 255 12.86 -4.86 -1.07
N LEU A 256 12.57 -5.10 -2.34
CA LEU A 256 11.58 -6.09 -2.77
C LEU A 256 12.15 -7.47 -3.11
N HIS A 257 13.47 -7.62 -3.06
CA HIS A 257 14.25 -8.75 -3.53
C HIS A 257 14.55 -8.70 -5.05
N PRO A 258 15.84 -8.73 -5.47
CA PRO A 258 16.21 -8.66 -6.89
C PRO A 258 15.59 -9.75 -7.78
N PHE A 259 15.34 -10.95 -7.26
CA PHE A 259 14.68 -12.03 -8.02
C PHE A 259 13.22 -11.74 -8.36
N THR A 260 12.57 -10.83 -7.64
CA THR A 260 11.21 -10.40 -7.98
C THR A 260 11.20 -9.27 -9.01
N ALA A 261 12.36 -8.68 -9.33
CA ALA A 261 12.46 -7.56 -10.25
C ALA A 261 11.95 -7.84 -11.67
N PRO A 262 12.33 -8.97 -12.30
CA PRO A 262 11.75 -9.32 -13.60
C PRO A 262 10.23 -9.45 -13.56
N ILE A 263 9.66 -9.82 -12.40
CA ILE A 263 8.23 -10.04 -12.24
C ILE A 263 7.47 -8.71 -12.33
N TRP A 264 7.82 -7.75 -11.47
CA TRP A 264 7.12 -6.47 -11.52
C TRP A 264 7.53 -5.63 -12.73
N ILE A 265 8.75 -5.73 -13.25
CA ILE A 265 9.11 -4.99 -14.49
C ILE A 265 8.26 -5.46 -15.67
N ALA A 266 8.14 -6.78 -15.87
CA ALA A 266 7.35 -7.29 -16.99
C ALA A 266 5.85 -7.03 -16.82
N GLY A 267 5.34 -7.03 -15.59
CA GLY A 267 3.97 -6.57 -15.36
C GLY A 267 3.77 -5.10 -15.76
N LEU A 268 4.78 -4.23 -15.53
CA LEU A 268 4.62 -2.78 -15.72
C LEU A 268 4.57 -2.50 -17.22
N ILE A 269 5.47 -3.16 -17.94
CA ILE A 269 5.46 -3.23 -19.40
C ILE A 269 4.11 -3.77 -19.88
N ALA A 270 3.58 -4.83 -19.27
CA ALA A 270 2.27 -5.37 -19.64
C ALA A 270 1.12 -4.36 -19.39
N LEU A 271 1.11 -3.65 -18.26
CA LEU A 271 0.10 -2.62 -18.00
C LEU A 271 0.14 -1.49 -19.02
N LEU A 272 1.33 -1.07 -19.46
CA LEU A 272 1.50 0.03 -20.39
C LEU A 272 1.22 -0.37 -21.85
N PHE A 273 1.67 -1.55 -22.26
CA PHE A 273 1.72 -1.93 -23.67
C PHE A 273 0.78 -3.08 -24.07
N SER A 274 0.30 -3.91 -23.13
CA SER A 274 -0.61 -5.01 -23.48
C SER A 274 -1.97 -4.48 -23.96
N GLN A 275 -2.55 -5.15 -24.96
CA GLN A 275 -3.91 -4.86 -25.41
C GLN A 275 -4.95 -5.39 -24.43
N ARG A 276 -4.68 -6.54 -23.79
CA ARG A 276 -5.58 -7.13 -22.79
C ARG A 276 -5.75 -6.24 -21.56
N LEU A 277 -4.69 -5.53 -21.16
CA LEU A 277 -4.67 -4.64 -20.01
C LEU A 277 -4.91 -3.17 -20.37
N LYS A 278 -5.31 -2.89 -21.62
CA LYS A 278 -5.61 -1.53 -22.11
C LYS A 278 -6.54 -0.75 -21.16
N PRO A 279 -7.64 -1.32 -20.61
CA PRO A 279 -8.50 -0.59 -19.67
C PRO A 279 -7.81 -0.15 -18.37
N TYR A 280 -6.71 -0.81 -17.99
CA TYR A 280 -5.97 -0.60 -16.73
C TYR A 280 -4.64 0.15 -16.93
N ARG A 281 -4.36 0.67 -18.13
CA ARG A 281 -3.15 1.47 -18.43
C ARG A 281 -2.91 2.63 -17.47
N MET A 282 -3.98 3.17 -16.87
CA MET A 282 -3.89 4.23 -15.87
C MET A 282 -2.99 3.83 -14.69
N LEU A 283 -2.94 2.54 -14.34
CA LEU A 283 -2.12 2.04 -13.23
C LEU A 283 -0.64 2.05 -13.58
N GLY A 284 -0.29 1.76 -14.84
CA GLY A 284 1.08 1.89 -15.34
C GLY A 284 1.55 3.34 -15.31
N TRP A 285 0.71 4.28 -15.77
CA TRP A 285 0.99 5.72 -15.65
C TRP A 285 1.06 6.18 -14.20
N CYS A 286 0.15 5.71 -13.34
CA CYS A 286 0.19 5.99 -11.92
C CYS A 286 1.53 5.58 -11.29
N TYR A 287 2.08 4.42 -11.66
CA TYR A 287 3.40 4.00 -11.21
C TYR A 287 4.50 4.96 -11.67
N LEU A 288 4.52 5.33 -12.96
CA LEU A 288 5.53 6.24 -13.51
C LEU A 288 5.46 7.63 -12.87
N VAL A 289 4.25 8.14 -12.64
CA VAL A 289 4.03 9.43 -11.99
C VAL A 289 4.46 9.38 -10.53
N ALA A 290 4.07 8.35 -9.79
CA ALA A 290 4.49 8.18 -8.40
C ALA A 290 6.03 8.09 -8.31
N PHE A 291 6.65 7.24 -9.13
CA PHE A 291 8.11 7.11 -9.22
C PHE A 291 8.79 8.45 -9.52
N ALA A 292 8.30 9.19 -10.52
CA ALA A 292 8.83 10.51 -10.87
C ALA A 292 8.69 11.52 -9.71
N VAL A 293 7.54 11.54 -9.04
CA VAL A 293 7.31 12.41 -7.87
C VAL A 293 8.32 12.09 -6.76
N PHE A 294 8.55 10.83 -6.41
CA PHE A 294 9.51 10.47 -5.36
C PHE A 294 10.98 10.75 -5.73
N VAL A 295 11.33 10.57 -7.01
CA VAL A 295 12.66 10.93 -7.52
C VAL A 295 12.86 12.45 -7.47
N VAL A 296 11.88 13.24 -7.93
CA VAL A 296 11.96 14.71 -7.96
C VAL A 296 11.96 15.31 -6.55
N LEU A 297 11.13 14.77 -5.65
CA LEU A 297 11.13 15.15 -4.24
C LEU A 297 12.40 14.71 -3.52
N LYS A 298 13.32 14.03 -4.21
CA LYS A 298 14.60 13.50 -3.71
C LYS A 298 14.34 12.70 -2.44
N GLY A 299 13.82 11.48 -2.59
CA GLY A 299 13.68 10.51 -1.48
C GLY A 299 14.98 10.41 -0.68
N LYS A 300 15.10 11.22 0.37
CA LYS A 300 16.36 11.53 1.06
C LYS A 300 16.39 10.80 2.39
N LYS A 301 17.53 10.18 2.70
CA LYS A 301 17.72 9.01 3.60
C LYS A 301 16.87 8.87 4.89
N LEU A 302 16.36 9.92 5.53
CA LEU A 302 15.42 9.76 6.66
C LEU A 302 13.95 9.64 6.21
N GLY A 303 13.54 10.40 5.19
CA GLY A 303 12.28 10.20 4.46
C GLY A 303 12.35 9.10 3.38
N CYS A 304 13.53 8.51 3.18
CA CYS A 304 13.82 7.51 2.17
C CYS A 304 13.04 6.23 2.39
N TRP A 305 12.85 5.77 3.64
CA TRP A 305 11.92 4.68 3.92
C TRP A 305 10.51 5.05 3.43
N ALA A 306 10.07 6.28 3.70
CA ALA A 306 8.73 6.69 3.37
C ALA A 306 8.47 6.88 1.87
N SER A 307 9.45 7.40 1.13
CA SER A 307 9.39 7.62 -0.32
C SER A 307 9.68 6.37 -1.14
N GLN A 308 10.66 5.54 -0.73
CA GLN A 308 11.02 4.29 -1.42
C GLN A 308 9.79 3.38 -1.54
N GLN A 309 8.95 3.31 -0.53
CA GLN A 309 7.88 2.33 -0.52
C GLN A 309 6.74 2.59 -1.50
N ALA A 310 6.65 3.74 -2.15
CA ALA A 310 5.44 4.12 -2.88
C ALA A 310 5.46 3.74 -4.37
N ALA A 311 6.64 3.58 -5.00
CA ALA A 311 6.73 2.87 -6.27
C ALA A 311 6.58 1.35 -6.06
N GLU A 312 7.14 0.80 -4.98
CA GLU A 312 7.01 -0.62 -4.55
C GLU A 312 5.56 -1.14 -4.45
N LYS A 313 4.59 -0.25 -4.20
CA LYS A 313 3.18 -0.60 -3.95
C LYS A 313 2.37 -0.81 -5.22
N LEU A 314 2.67 -0.03 -6.27
CA LEU A 314 2.10 -0.26 -7.60
C LEU A 314 2.76 -1.46 -8.28
N GLU A 315 4.00 -1.81 -7.92
CA GLU A 315 4.65 -3.05 -8.35
C GLU A 315 3.88 -4.31 -7.96
N ILE A 316 3.05 -4.29 -6.90
CA ILE A 316 2.20 -5.45 -6.55
C ILE A 316 1.05 -5.63 -7.54
N CYS A 317 0.40 -4.52 -7.94
CA CYS A 317 -0.65 -4.53 -8.96
C CYS A 317 -0.10 -4.97 -10.32
N VAL A 318 1.18 -4.70 -10.51
CA VAL A 318 1.95 -5.06 -11.67
C VAL A 318 2.38 -6.55 -11.65
N ARG A 319 2.81 -7.09 -10.49
CA ARG A 319 3.14 -8.53 -10.30
C ARG A 319 1.99 -9.47 -10.65
N ALA A 320 0.77 -8.99 -10.45
CA ALA A 320 -0.48 -9.65 -10.82
C ALA A 320 -0.66 -9.88 -12.34
N CYS A 321 0.01 -9.10 -13.20
CA CYS A 321 -0.25 -9.09 -14.65
C CYS A 321 0.50 -10.18 -15.44
N LEU A 322 1.61 -10.71 -14.92
CA LEU A 322 2.55 -11.52 -15.70
C LEU A 322 1.99 -12.84 -16.25
N PRO A 323 1.20 -13.63 -15.51
CA PRO A 323 0.77 -14.93 -16.03
C PRO A 323 -0.50 -14.86 -16.87
N ALA A 324 -1.13 -13.68 -16.98
CA ALA A 324 -2.22 -13.46 -17.92
C ALA A 324 -1.74 -13.50 -19.40
N CYS A 325 -0.42 -13.49 -19.63
CA CYS A 325 0.18 -13.55 -20.97
C CYS A 325 0.49 -14.97 -21.49
N ARG A 326 0.32 -16.06 -20.72
CA ARG A 326 0.78 -17.40 -21.14
C ARG A 326 -0.23 -18.30 -21.86
N ASN A 327 -1.47 -17.86 -22.07
CA ASN A 327 -2.44 -18.62 -22.88
C ASN A 327 -3.05 -17.72 -23.96
N CYS A 328 -2.36 -17.59 -25.10
CA CYS A 328 -3.01 -17.47 -26.40
C CYS A 328 -2.88 -18.83 -27.10
N PRO A 329 -3.90 -19.32 -27.83
CA PRO A 329 -3.66 -20.27 -28.91
C PRO A 329 -2.72 -19.69 -29.96
#